data_AF-W1ITW8-F1
#
_entry.id   AF-W1ITW8-F1
#
_cell.length_a   1.000
_cell.length_b   1.000
_cell.length_c   1.000
_cell.angle_alpha   90.00
_cell.angle_beta   90.00
_cell.angle_gamma   90.00
#
_symmetry.space_group_name_H-M   'P 1'
#
loop_
_entity.id
_entity.type
_entity.pdbx_description
1 polymer ?
#
loop_
_entity_poly.entity_id
_entity_poly.type
_entity_poly.pdbx_seq_one_letter_code
_entity_poly.pdbx_strand_id
1 'polypeptide(L)'
;MSTSLLELIRGKRKEIATKNAGRGIDTVKLQNGVSYLRVFPNMTDPNGVFYHAFGMHFVKTNEGGKAKTVASICKSASYGEPCELCEALMEAKAIHKGNEKMEELITDIRSSQRFLVNGVVTTSPELDSAEKAQLVELPQTVFDDVLKGIEEHLSDEIGNPLSATAGYAFKIERTGAGRDTKYSVSPNRKSKCEIPAKLTSSVISLENFVASQGDVNKIAIAGKAIGALTGVAVSVSSTMALPATGTTGAALPGFSAPASDDIPFSSSTNVAKEAAAAASEAEFTGVDSAKASAAVSEAPIAEPIGDSLDANELEKMMKELEGI
;
A
#
# COMPACT_ATOMS: atom_id res chain seq x y z
N MET A 1 15.73 -32.99 15.56
CA MET A 1 14.97 -33.06 14.30
C MET A 1 15.72 -32.22 13.26
N SER A 2 16.64 -32.82 12.50
CA SER A 2 17.37 -32.11 11.45
C SER A 2 16.45 -31.91 10.25
N THR A 3 15.92 -30.69 10.06
CA THR A 3 15.24 -30.30 8.83
C THR A 3 16.17 -30.57 7.65
N SER A 4 15.71 -31.37 6.69
CA SER A 4 16.56 -31.79 5.57
C SER A 4 16.90 -30.58 4.69
N LEU A 5 18.08 -30.55 4.08
CA LEU A 5 18.48 -29.48 3.16
C LEU A 5 17.44 -29.23 2.05
N LEU A 6 16.71 -30.29 1.64
CA LEU A 6 15.61 -30.21 0.68
C LEU A 6 14.42 -29.38 1.19
N GLU A 7 14.10 -29.44 2.48
CA GLU A 7 13.06 -28.61 3.09
C GLU A 7 13.46 -27.14 3.12
N LEU A 8 14.72 -26.83 3.42
CA LEU A 8 15.24 -25.46 3.37
C LEU A 8 15.22 -24.88 1.95
N ILE A 9 15.64 -25.66 0.94
CA ILE A 9 15.59 -25.23 -0.46
C ILE A 9 14.15 -25.02 -0.94
N ARG A 10 13.24 -25.94 -0.58
CA ARG A 10 11.80 -25.79 -0.89
C ARG A 10 11.21 -24.57 -0.20
N GLY A 11 11.56 -24.32 1.07
CA GLY A 11 11.18 -23.12 1.82
C GLY A 11 11.66 -21.85 1.12
N LYS A 12 12.94 -21.78 0.74
CA LYS A 12 13.48 -20.61 0.03
C LYS A 12 12.83 -20.38 -1.32
N ARG A 13 12.57 -21.44 -2.09
CA ARG A 13 11.84 -21.32 -3.37
C ARG A 13 10.42 -20.80 -3.18
N LYS A 14 9.70 -21.25 -2.14
CA LYS A 14 8.38 -20.70 -1.80
C LYS A 14 8.46 -19.23 -1.43
N GLU A 15 9.41 -18.83 -0.60
CA GLU A 15 9.61 -17.42 -0.20
C GLU A 15 9.89 -16.53 -1.43
N ILE A 16 10.77 -16.97 -2.35
CA ILE A 16 11.06 -16.24 -3.59
C ILE A 16 9.82 -16.17 -4.48
N ALA A 17 9.06 -17.27 -4.60
CA ALA A 17 7.83 -17.28 -5.37
C ALA A 17 6.79 -16.29 -4.80
N THR A 18 6.60 -16.26 -3.48
CA THR A 18 5.71 -15.30 -2.82
C THR A 18 6.19 -13.86 -3.05
N LYS A 19 7.48 -13.55 -2.90
CA LYS A 19 8.02 -12.21 -3.18
C LYS A 19 7.85 -11.77 -4.63
N ASN A 20 7.95 -12.71 -5.57
CA ASN A 20 7.75 -12.45 -6.99
C ASN A 20 6.27 -12.36 -7.37
N ALA A 21 5.36 -12.92 -6.56
CA ALA A 21 3.93 -12.99 -6.88
C ALA A 21 3.26 -11.63 -7.04
N GLY A 22 3.76 -10.57 -6.40
CA GLY A 22 3.27 -9.19 -6.57
C GLY A 22 4.14 -8.31 -7.46
N ARG A 23 5.22 -8.82 -8.05
CA ARG A 23 6.13 -8.00 -8.87
C ARG A 23 5.46 -7.66 -10.21
N GLY A 24 5.32 -6.36 -10.48
CA GLY A 24 4.71 -5.87 -11.73
C GLY A 24 3.19 -6.01 -11.78
N ILE A 25 2.55 -6.24 -10.63
CA ILE A 25 1.09 -6.26 -10.51
C ILE A 25 0.67 -4.95 -9.84
N ASP A 26 -0.02 -4.11 -10.61
CA ASP A 26 -0.62 -2.89 -10.11
C ASP A 26 -2.10 -3.11 -9.79
N THR A 27 -2.53 -2.56 -8.65
CA THR A 27 -3.93 -2.54 -8.26
C THR A 27 -4.68 -1.47 -9.04
N VAL A 28 -5.84 -1.82 -9.59
CA VAL A 28 -6.72 -0.87 -10.30
C VAL A 28 -7.67 -0.21 -9.31
N LYS A 29 -7.70 1.12 -9.34
CA LYS A 29 -8.63 1.95 -8.57
C LYS A 29 -9.80 2.40 -9.43
N LEU A 30 -10.96 2.58 -8.80
CA LEU A 30 -12.15 3.12 -9.45
C LEU A 30 -11.89 4.55 -9.96
N GLN A 31 -12.12 4.77 -11.24
CA GLN A 31 -11.94 6.09 -11.87
C GLN A 31 -13.12 7.01 -11.57
N ASN A 32 -12.93 8.31 -11.79
CA ASN A 32 -14.02 9.28 -11.66
C ASN A 32 -15.07 9.06 -12.77
N GLY A 33 -16.35 9.23 -12.44
CA GLY A 33 -17.46 8.95 -13.35
C GLY A 33 -18.02 7.54 -13.19
N VAL A 34 -18.63 7.03 -14.26
CA VAL A 34 -19.30 5.72 -14.27
C VAL A 34 -18.32 4.65 -14.72
N SER A 35 -18.16 3.61 -13.89
CA SER A 35 -17.43 2.40 -14.20
C SER A 35 -18.32 1.19 -13.97
N TYR A 36 -18.08 0.09 -14.70
CA TYR A 36 -18.71 -1.20 -14.48
C TYR A 36 -17.68 -2.15 -13.91
N LEU A 37 -17.99 -2.71 -12.74
CA LEU A 37 -17.16 -3.69 -12.06
C LEU A 37 -17.78 -5.07 -12.22
N ARG A 38 -17.06 -5.98 -12.88
CA ARG A 38 -17.36 -7.40 -12.87
C ARG A 38 -16.47 -8.08 -11.85
N VAL A 39 -17.04 -8.56 -10.75
CA VAL A 39 -16.32 -9.33 -9.73
C VAL A 39 -16.28 -10.80 -10.13
N PHE A 40 -15.11 -11.41 -10.01
CA PHE A 40 -14.91 -12.83 -10.30
C PHE A 40 -15.07 -13.67 -9.03
N PRO A 41 -15.59 -14.91 -9.16
CA PRO A 41 -15.60 -15.84 -8.04
C PRO A 41 -14.16 -16.27 -7.71
N ASN A 42 -14.01 -16.90 -6.55
CA ASN A 42 -12.76 -17.57 -6.24
C ASN A 42 -12.61 -18.81 -7.15
N MET A 43 -11.52 -18.82 -7.92
CA MET A 43 -11.27 -19.85 -8.93
C MET A 43 -10.81 -21.19 -8.34
N THR A 44 -10.23 -21.15 -7.13
CA THR A 44 -9.73 -22.34 -6.44
C THR A 44 -10.85 -23.02 -5.65
N ASP A 45 -11.71 -22.21 -5.02
CA ASP A 45 -12.88 -22.68 -4.29
C ASP A 45 -14.08 -21.79 -4.66
N PRO A 46 -15.04 -22.28 -5.47
CA PRO A 46 -16.23 -21.51 -5.85
C PRO A 46 -17.09 -21.01 -4.69
N ASN A 47 -17.00 -21.65 -3.51
CA ASN A 47 -17.70 -21.24 -2.30
C ASN A 47 -16.79 -20.49 -1.30
N GLY A 48 -15.52 -20.33 -1.67
CA GLY A 48 -14.52 -19.65 -0.86
C GLY A 48 -14.66 -18.13 -0.94
N VAL A 49 -13.87 -17.45 -0.11
CA VAL A 49 -13.85 -15.98 -0.07
C VAL A 49 -13.24 -15.45 -1.38
N PHE A 50 -13.96 -14.56 -2.07
CA PHE A 50 -13.53 -13.96 -3.35
C PHE A 50 -12.79 -12.61 -3.16
N TYR A 51 -12.62 -12.18 -1.92
CA TYR A 51 -12.02 -10.91 -1.52
C TYR A 51 -10.93 -11.10 -0.47
N HIS A 52 -10.06 -10.09 -0.32
CA HIS A 52 -9.07 -10.05 0.76
C HIS A 52 -8.95 -8.63 1.31
N ALA A 53 -8.88 -8.48 2.63
CA ALA A 53 -8.66 -7.19 3.26
C ALA A 53 -7.22 -6.71 2.98
N PHE A 54 -7.06 -5.43 2.70
CA PHE A 54 -5.79 -4.86 2.30
C PHE A 54 -5.68 -3.41 2.76
N GLY A 55 -4.56 -3.06 3.35
CA GLY A 55 -4.23 -1.68 3.67
C GLY A 55 -2.74 -1.43 3.50
N MET A 56 -2.40 -0.26 2.98
CA MET A 56 -1.03 0.24 2.93
C MET A 56 -0.91 1.58 3.65
N HIS A 57 0.23 1.79 4.29
CA HIS A 57 0.71 3.11 4.73
C HIS A 57 1.54 3.72 3.62
N PHE A 58 1.20 4.95 3.25
CA PHE A 58 1.96 5.73 2.28
C PHE A 58 2.63 6.90 2.99
N VAL A 59 3.94 6.81 3.21
CA VAL A 59 4.71 7.88 3.83
C VAL A 59 5.38 8.69 2.74
N LYS A 60 4.96 9.95 2.57
CA LYS A 60 5.60 10.88 1.63
C LYS A 60 6.63 11.71 2.38
N THR A 61 7.90 11.62 1.98
CA THR A 61 9.00 12.41 2.53
C THR A 61 9.68 13.20 1.42
N ASN A 62 10.34 14.30 1.80
CA ASN A 62 11.23 15.03 0.92
C ASN A 62 12.66 14.79 1.39
N GLU A 63 13.43 14.02 0.63
CA GLU A 63 14.83 13.69 0.96
C GLU A 63 15.71 14.30 -0.15
N GLY A 64 16.51 15.32 0.19
CA GLY A 64 17.38 16.01 -0.77
C GLY A 64 16.65 16.74 -1.90
N GLY A 65 15.47 17.31 -1.62
CA GLY A 65 14.66 18.04 -2.60
C GLY A 65 13.85 17.14 -3.55
N LYS A 66 13.88 15.82 -3.37
CA LYS A 66 13.07 14.86 -4.15
C LYS A 66 11.98 14.25 -3.27
N ALA A 67 10.75 14.26 -3.78
CA ALA A 67 9.62 13.58 -3.14
C ALA A 67 9.79 12.07 -3.25
N LYS A 68 9.81 11.39 -2.11
CA LYS A 68 9.93 9.92 -1.99
C LYS A 68 8.69 9.41 -1.28
N THR A 69 8.02 8.43 -1.88
CA THR A 69 6.87 7.77 -1.25
C THR A 69 7.27 6.36 -0.86
N VAL A 70 7.17 6.04 0.42
CA VAL A 70 7.43 4.70 0.95
C VAL A 70 6.07 4.07 1.24
N ALA A 71 5.75 3.00 0.51
CA ALA A 71 4.56 2.20 0.73
C ALA A 71 4.92 0.95 1.55
N SER A 72 4.18 0.70 2.64
CA SER A 72 4.33 -0.51 3.46
C SER A 72 2.98 -1.09 3.82
N ILE A 73 2.88 -2.41 3.92
CA ILE A 73 1.61 -3.07 4.27
C ILE A 73 1.22 -2.77 5.72
N CYS A 74 -0.05 -2.47 5.94
CA CYS A 74 -0.64 -2.34 7.25
C CYS A 74 -1.13 -3.71 7.72
N LYS A 75 -0.51 -4.26 8.77
CA LYS A 75 -0.88 -5.56 9.34
C LYS A 75 -2.29 -5.55 9.94
N SER A 76 -2.68 -4.42 10.54
CA SER A 76 -4.00 -4.27 11.16
C SER A 76 -5.11 -4.28 10.12
N ALA A 77 -4.97 -3.50 9.04
CA ALA A 77 -5.97 -3.44 7.99
C ALA A 77 -6.01 -4.70 7.10
N SER A 78 -4.88 -5.41 6.95
CA SER A 78 -4.79 -6.56 6.03
C SER A 78 -5.01 -7.92 6.71
N TYR A 79 -4.61 -8.06 7.98
CA TYR A 79 -4.63 -9.32 8.71
C TYR A 79 -5.34 -9.23 10.08
N GLY A 80 -5.76 -8.04 10.53
CA GLY A 80 -6.32 -7.85 11.87
C GLY A 80 -5.28 -7.92 13.00
N GLU A 81 -4.00 -7.88 12.67
CA GLU A 81 -2.88 -7.98 13.61
C GLU A 81 -2.39 -6.60 14.09
N PRO A 82 -1.72 -6.50 15.26
CA PRO A 82 -1.12 -5.24 15.70
C PRO A 82 -0.12 -4.69 14.67
N CYS A 83 -0.15 -3.37 14.48
CA CYS A 83 0.68 -2.69 13.49
C CYS A 83 1.43 -1.52 14.13
N GLU A 84 2.74 -1.65 14.20
CA GLU A 84 3.67 -0.69 14.81
C GLU A 84 3.55 0.71 14.17
N LEU A 85 3.29 0.77 12.85
CA LEU A 85 3.07 2.04 12.15
C LEU A 85 1.75 2.70 12.58
N CYS A 86 0.68 1.92 12.74
CA CYS A 86 -0.59 2.43 13.25
C CYS A 86 -0.46 2.94 14.68
N GLU A 87 0.25 2.22 15.54
CA GLU A 87 0.49 2.60 16.94
C GLU A 87 1.24 3.93 17.02
N ALA A 88 2.36 4.05 16.30
CA ALA A 88 3.13 5.29 16.25
C ALA A 88 2.32 6.49 15.71
N LEU A 89 1.47 6.27 14.69
CA LEU A 89 0.60 7.33 14.17
C LEU A 89 -0.48 7.75 15.18
N MET A 90 -0.97 6.83 16.01
CA MET A 90 -1.92 7.17 17.08
C MET A 90 -1.23 7.97 18.20
N GLU A 91 -0.01 7.61 18.56
CA GLU A 91 0.80 8.39 19.50
C GLU A 91 1.12 9.79 18.94
N ALA A 92 1.56 9.88 17.69
CA ALA A 92 1.79 11.16 17.01
C ALA A 92 0.53 12.04 17.01
N LYS A 93 -0.65 11.45 16.78
CA LYS A 93 -1.92 12.16 16.81
C LYS A 93 -2.23 12.71 18.20
N ALA A 94 -1.88 11.98 19.25
CA ALA A 94 -2.09 12.43 20.63
C ALA A 94 -1.15 13.59 21.00
N ILE A 95 0.12 13.53 20.57
CA ILE A 95 1.13 14.56 20.83
C ILE A 95 0.81 15.85 20.08
N HIS A 96 0.45 15.76 18.80
CA HIS A 96 0.21 16.92 17.92
C HIS A 96 -1.25 17.36 17.90
N LYS A 97 -2.03 17.00 18.92
CA LYS A 97 -3.45 17.35 19.01
C LYS A 97 -3.64 18.87 18.96
N GLY A 98 -4.47 19.34 18.04
CA GLY A 98 -4.73 20.77 17.81
C GLY A 98 -3.81 21.42 16.78
N ASN A 99 -2.86 20.69 16.21
CA ASN A 99 -2.10 21.13 15.04
C ASN A 99 -2.70 20.52 13.77
N GLU A 100 -3.55 21.28 13.08
CA GLU A 100 -4.28 20.82 11.89
C GLU A 100 -3.37 20.23 10.82
N LYS A 101 -2.22 20.87 10.52
CA LYS A 101 -1.29 20.40 9.50
C LYS A 101 -0.70 19.03 9.83
N MET A 102 -0.38 18.80 11.11
CA MET A 102 0.13 17.51 11.57
C MET A 102 -0.97 16.45 11.60
N GLU A 103 -2.18 16.80 12.01
CA GLU A 103 -3.32 15.89 11.99
C GLU A 103 -3.68 15.44 10.57
N GLU A 104 -3.61 16.35 9.59
CA GLU A 104 -3.77 16.03 8.17
C GLU A 104 -2.67 15.10 7.66
N LEU A 105 -1.40 15.41 7.95
CA LEU A 105 -0.26 14.56 7.58
C LEU A 105 -0.38 13.15 8.18
N ILE A 106 -0.75 13.05 9.46
CA ILE A 106 -0.94 11.76 10.14
C ILE A 106 -2.09 10.98 9.50
N THR A 107 -3.18 11.66 9.14
CA THR A 107 -4.34 11.06 8.46
C THR A 107 -3.97 10.55 7.07
N ASP A 108 -3.13 11.28 6.33
CA ASP A 108 -2.66 10.89 5.00
C ASP A 108 -1.71 9.67 5.05
N ILE A 109 -0.91 9.54 6.10
CA ILE A 109 -0.02 8.37 6.30
C ILE A 109 -0.78 7.16 6.83
N ARG A 110 -1.86 7.39 7.59
CA ARG A 110 -2.68 6.32 8.17
C ARG A 110 -3.27 5.46 7.05
N SER A 111 -3.15 4.15 7.23
CA SER A 111 -3.76 3.21 6.31
C SER A 111 -5.28 3.24 6.44
N SER A 112 -5.96 3.37 5.30
CA SER A 112 -7.39 3.06 5.18
C SER A 112 -7.55 1.58 4.85
N GLN A 113 -8.44 0.87 5.51
CA GLN A 113 -8.81 -0.50 5.13
C GLN A 113 -9.55 -0.49 3.79
N ARG A 114 -9.11 -1.34 2.88
CA ARG A 114 -9.66 -1.53 1.54
C ARG A 114 -9.77 -3.02 1.27
N PHE A 115 -10.49 -3.38 0.22
CA PHE A 115 -10.68 -4.77 -0.16
C PHE A 115 -10.17 -4.99 -1.58
N LEU A 116 -9.39 -6.05 -1.73
CA LEU A 116 -8.94 -6.53 -3.04
C LEU A 116 -9.92 -7.57 -3.54
N VAL A 117 -10.34 -7.42 -4.79
CA VAL A 117 -11.14 -8.41 -5.51
C VAL A 117 -10.53 -8.66 -6.88
N ASN A 118 -10.63 -9.89 -7.36
CA ASN A 118 -10.34 -10.19 -8.75
C ASN A 118 -11.55 -9.77 -9.60
N GLY A 119 -11.29 -9.07 -10.69
CA GLY A 119 -12.36 -8.65 -11.57
C GLY A 119 -11.87 -7.82 -12.73
N VAL A 120 -12.80 -7.11 -13.36
CA VAL A 120 -12.50 -6.15 -14.41
C VAL A 120 -13.30 -4.89 -14.15
N VAL A 121 -12.63 -3.74 -14.31
CA VAL A 121 -13.27 -2.43 -14.36
C VAL A 121 -13.28 -1.96 -15.82
N THR A 122 -14.48 -1.73 -16.35
CA THR A 122 -14.71 -1.24 -17.72
C THR A 122 -15.57 0.02 -17.73
N THR A 123 -15.55 0.77 -18.84
CA THR A 123 -16.43 1.94 -19.05
C THR A 123 -17.79 1.54 -19.62
N SER A 124 -17.86 0.39 -20.28
CA SER A 124 -19.08 -0.26 -20.77
C SER A 124 -19.42 -1.48 -19.90
N PRO A 125 -20.67 -1.97 -19.91
CA PRO A 125 -21.03 -3.16 -19.15
C PRO A 125 -20.49 -4.48 -19.75
N GLU A 126 -19.88 -4.43 -20.92
CA GLU A 126 -19.32 -5.58 -21.65
C GLU A 126 -17.86 -5.82 -21.26
N LEU A 127 -17.43 -7.09 -21.28
CA LEU A 127 -16.09 -7.51 -20.86
C LEU A 127 -15.05 -7.50 -22.01
N ASP A 128 -15.47 -7.22 -23.24
CA ASP A 128 -14.65 -7.37 -24.44
C ASP A 128 -13.46 -6.40 -24.49
N SER A 129 -13.54 -5.28 -23.78
CA SER A 129 -12.46 -4.29 -23.70
C SER A 129 -11.31 -4.72 -22.77
N ALA A 130 -11.44 -5.82 -22.03
CA ALA A 130 -10.45 -6.24 -21.06
C ALA A 130 -9.59 -7.40 -21.56
N GLU A 131 -8.27 -7.19 -21.56
CA GLU A 131 -7.31 -8.21 -21.99
C GLU A 131 -6.96 -9.21 -20.88
N LYS A 132 -6.95 -8.75 -19.62
CA LYS A 132 -6.51 -9.51 -18.45
C LYS A 132 -7.39 -9.21 -17.24
N ALA A 133 -7.49 -10.17 -16.32
CA ALA A 133 -8.06 -9.94 -15.00
C ALA A 133 -7.25 -8.87 -14.27
N GLN A 134 -7.95 -7.99 -13.58
CA GLN A 134 -7.38 -6.89 -12.82
C GLN A 134 -7.56 -7.17 -11.33
N LEU A 135 -6.58 -6.73 -10.55
CA LEU A 135 -6.68 -6.70 -9.10
C LEU A 135 -7.32 -5.37 -8.69
N VAL A 136 -8.60 -5.39 -8.36
CA VAL A 136 -9.36 -4.16 -8.11
C VAL A 136 -9.37 -3.83 -6.62
N GLU A 137 -9.00 -2.59 -6.30
CA GLU A 137 -8.96 -2.06 -4.93
C GLU A 137 -10.22 -1.24 -4.61
N LEU A 138 -11.11 -1.82 -3.80
CA LEU A 138 -12.37 -1.21 -3.41
C LEU A 138 -12.27 -0.51 -2.04
N PRO A 139 -12.79 0.73 -1.91
CA PRO A 139 -13.05 1.31 -0.59
C PRO A 139 -14.03 0.44 0.20
N GLN A 140 -13.93 0.46 1.53
CA GLN A 140 -14.82 -0.29 2.42
C GLN A 140 -16.31 -0.02 2.13
N THR A 141 -16.71 1.25 1.97
CA THR A 141 -18.11 1.60 1.71
C THR A 141 -18.66 1.00 0.41
N VAL A 142 -17.86 1.02 -0.65
CA VAL A 142 -18.21 0.42 -1.94
C VAL A 142 -18.31 -1.10 -1.82
N PHE A 143 -17.36 -1.70 -1.11
CA PHE A 143 -17.33 -3.14 -0.90
C PHE A 143 -18.55 -3.62 -0.10
N ASP A 144 -18.93 -2.90 0.96
CA ASP A 144 -20.13 -3.19 1.75
C ASP A 144 -21.39 -3.12 0.88
N ASP A 145 -21.52 -2.11 0.00
CA ASP A 145 -22.68 -1.99 -0.89
C ASP A 145 -22.69 -3.07 -2.00
N VAL A 146 -21.52 -3.51 -2.47
CA VAL A 146 -21.41 -4.68 -3.36
C VAL A 146 -21.87 -5.94 -2.63
N LEU A 147 -21.45 -6.16 -1.38
CA LEU A 147 -21.87 -7.32 -0.59
C LEU A 147 -23.38 -7.34 -0.36
N LYS A 148 -23.98 -6.20 0.04
CA LYS A 148 -25.44 -6.07 0.16
C LYS A 148 -26.14 -6.42 -1.16
N GLY A 149 -25.64 -5.88 -2.27
CA GLY A 149 -26.18 -6.17 -3.59
C GLY A 149 -26.03 -7.64 -4.00
N ILE A 150 -25.02 -8.35 -3.51
CA ILE A 150 -24.89 -9.80 -3.70
C ILE A 150 -25.91 -10.54 -2.84
N GLU A 151 -26.01 -10.20 -1.56
CA GLU A 151 -26.90 -10.84 -0.57
C GLU A 151 -28.37 -10.72 -0.97
N GLU A 152 -28.84 -9.52 -1.31
CA GLU A 152 -30.22 -9.27 -1.74
C GLU A 152 -30.57 -10.12 -2.97
N HIS A 153 -29.68 -10.18 -3.94
CA HIS A 153 -29.92 -10.88 -5.20
C HIS A 153 -29.83 -12.40 -5.11
N LEU A 154 -29.03 -12.91 -4.17
CA LEU A 154 -28.96 -14.34 -3.87
C LEU A 154 -30.21 -14.77 -3.11
N SER A 155 -30.71 -13.92 -2.20
CA SER A 155 -31.91 -14.17 -1.39
C SER A 155 -33.20 -14.11 -2.21
N ASP A 156 -33.30 -13.15 -3.13
CA ASP A 156 -34.48 -12.96 -3.99
C ASP A 156 -34.51 -13.91 -5.21
N GLU A 157 -33.58 -14.87 -5.31
CA GLU A 157 -33.40 -15.78 -6.45
C GLU A 157 -33.25 -15.10 -7.82
N ILE A 158 -32.86 -13.82 -7.84
CA ILE A 158 -32.71 -13.00 -9.06
C ILE A 158 -31.51 -13.48 -9.90
N GLY A 159 -30.51 -14.05 -9.23
CA GLY A 159 -29.35 -14.72 -9.83
C GLY A 159 -28.06 -14.42 -9.09
N ASN A 160 -27.04 -15.28 -9.28
CA ASN A 160 -25.74 -15.14 -8.62
C ASN A 160 -24.84 -14.15 -9.39
N PRO A 161 -24.56 -12.94 -8.87
CA PRO A 161 -23.65 -11.98 -9.50
C PRO A 161 -22.23 -12.51 -9.64
N LEU A 162 -21.76 -13.41 -8.78
CA LEU A 162 -20.41 -13.97 -8.83
C LEU A 162 -20.31 -15.18 -9.77
N SER A 163 -21.41 -15.60 -10.41
CA SER A 163 -21.40 -16.73 -11.33
C SER A 163 -20.47 -16.47 -12.51
N ALA A 164 -19.62 -17.46 -12.83
CA ALA A 164 -18.72 -17.40 -13.97
C ALA A 164 -19.46 -17.40 -15.31
N THR A 165 -20.64 -18.00 -15.39
CA THR A 165 -21.39 -18.19 -16.64
C THR A 165 -22.52 -17.18 -16.84
N ALA A 166 -23.19 -16.78 -15.75
CA ALA A 166 -24.41 -15.96 -15.82
C ALA A 166 -24.42 -14.78 -14.85
N GLY A 167 -23.26 -14.43 -14.26
CA GLY A 167 -23.17 -13.26 -13.41
C GLY A 167 -23.23 -11.96 -14.22
N TYR A 168 -23.31 -10.84 -13.51
CA TYR A 168 -23.41 -9.50 -14.09
C TYR A 168 -22.47 -8.51 -13.40
N ALA A 169 -22.35 -7.32 -13.97
CA ALA A 169 -21.50 -6.25 -13.46
C ALA A 169 -22.28 -5.31 -12.52
N PHE A 170 -21.55 -4.65 -11.62
CA PHE A 170 -22.04 -3.56 -10.79
C PHE A 170 -21.67 -2.24 -11.46
N LYS A 171 -22.65 -1.38 -11.71
CA LYS A 171 -22.41 0.01 -12.10
C LYS A 171 -22.01 0.79 -10.86
N ILE A 172 -20.80 1.32 -10.87
CA ILE A 172 -20.24 2.15 -9.81
C ILE A 172 -20.05 3.54 -10.35
N GLU A 173 -20.74 4.51 -9.76
CA GLU A 173 -20.58 5.92 -10.07
C GLU A 173 -19.78 6.59 -8.95
N ARG A 174 -18.60 7.08 -9.30
CA ARG A 174 -17.74 7.86 -8.42
C ARG A 174 -17.90 9.33 -8.77
N THR A 175 -18.22 10.15 -7.78
CA THR A 175 -18.30 11.61 -7.91
C THR A 175 -17.47 12.29 -6.83
N GLY A 176 -16.98 13.51 -7.11
CA GLY A 176 -16.15 14.28 -6.19
C GLY A 176 -14.66 13.93 -6.22
N ALA A 177 -13.88 14.65 -5.41
CA ALA A 177 -12.44 14.48 -5.28
C ALA A 177 -12.03 14.58 -3.80
N GLY A 178 -10.94 13.91 -3.43
CA GLY A 178 -10.44 13.94 -2.05
C GLY A 178 -11.46 13.43 -1.03
N ARG A 179 -11.70 14.23 0.01
CA ARG A 179 -12.60 13.88 1.13
C ARG A 179 -14.09 13.90 0.75
N ASP A 180 -14.46 14.62 -0.31
CA ASP A 180 -15.84 14.70 -0.81
C ASP A 180 -16.19 13.61 -1.84
N THR A 181 -15.39 12.53 -1.90
CA THR A 181 -15.65 11.43 -2.83
C THR A 181 -16.88 10.63 -2.38
N LYS A 182 -17.88 10.55 -3.25
CA LYS A 182 -19.08 9.74 -3.06
C LYS A 182 -19.14 8.61 -4.07
N TYR A 183 -19.71 7.50 -3.64
CA TYR A 183 -19.91 6.32 -4.47
C TYR A 183 -21.39 5.97 -4.49
N SER A 184 -21.88 5.57 -5.66
CA SER A 184 -23.19 4.94 -5.84
C SER A 184 -22.96 3.60 -6.54
N VAL A 185 -23.43 2.52 -5.93
CA VAL A 185 -23.29 1.15 -6.45
C VAL A 185 -24.67 0.63 -6.83
N SER A 186 -24.82 0.15 -8.06
CA SER A 186 -26.07 -0.44 -8.52
C SER A 186 -25.83 -1.68 -9.37
N PRO A 187 -26.58 -2.77 -9.16
CA PRO A 187 -26.41 -4.01 -9.92
C PRO A 187 -26.98 -3.86 -11.35
N ASN A 188 -26.17 -4.12 -12.37
CA ASN A 188 -26.61 -4.09 -13.76
C ASN A 188 -27.09 -5.47 -14.25
N ARG A 189 -28.33 -5.82 -13.91
CA ARG A 189 -28.93 -7.13 -14.22
C ARG A 189 -29.07 -7.42 -15.73
N LYS A 190 -28.99 -6.40 -16.58
CA LYS A 190 -29.13 -6.53 -18.03
C LYS A 190 -27.85 -7.04 -18.70
N SER A 191 -26.70 -6.88 -18.05
CA SER A 191 -25.40 -7.29 -18.57
C SER A 191 -24.96 -8.63 -18.01
N LYS A 192 -25.78 -9.67 -18.19
CA LYS A 192 -25.39 -11.05 -17.84
C LYS A 192 -24.38 -11.53 -18.87
N CYS A 193 -23.18 -11.87 -18.42
CA CYS A 193 -22.08 -12.25 -19.29
C CYS A 193 -21.20 -13.33 -18.64
N GLU A 194 -20.84 -14.33 -19.45
CA GLU A 194 -19.84 -15.33 -19.10
C GLU A 194 -18.45 -14.69 -19.04
N ILE A 195 -17.63 -15.10 -18.08
CA ILE A 195 -16.24 -14.65 -17.96
C ILE A 195 -15.42 -15.33 -19.08
N PRO A 196 -14.83 -14.56 -20.02
CA PRO A 196 -13.97 -15.13 -21.04
C PRO A 196 -12.80 -15.92 -20.44
N ALA A 197 -12.47 -17.08 -21.01
CA ALA A 197 -11.39 -17.96 -20.52
C ALA A 197 -10.03 -17.24 -20.39
N LYS A 198 -9.77 -16.23 -21.23
CA LYS A 198 -8.58 -15.38 -21.15
C LYS A 198 -8.45 -14.68 -19.78
N LEU A 199 -9.57 -14.19 -19.24
CA LEU A 199 -9.61 -13.51 -17.94
C LEU A 199 -9.46 -14.52 -16.80
N THR A 200 -10.08 -15.68 -16.90
CA THR A 200 -9.94 -16.77 -15.90
C THR A 200 -8.49 -17.21 -15.74
N SER A 201 -7.72 -17.29 -16.82
CA SER A 201 -6.30 -17.69 -16.79
C SER A 201 -5.36 -16.64 -16.18
N SER A 202 -5.78 -15.39 -16.11
CA SER A 202 -4.98 -14.27 -15.58
C SER A 202 -5.37 -13.86 -14.16
N VAL A 203 -6.24 -14.64 -13.50
CA VAL A 203 -6.66 -14.39 -12.12
C VAL A 203 -5.47 -14.52 -11.17
N ILE A 204 -5.32 -13.52 -10.31
CA ILE A 204 -4.23 -13.44 -9.34
C ILE A 204 -4.70 -14.03 -8.01
N SER A 205 -3.84 -14.81 -7.35
CA SER A 205 -4.13 -15.23 -5.98
C SER A 205 -3.99 -14.03 -5.04
N LEU A 206 -5.09 -13.63 -4.41
CA LEU A 206 -5.16 -12.47 -3.50
C LEU A 206 -4.22 -12.65 -2.31
N GLU A 207 -4.23 -13.83 -1.68
CA GLU A 207 -3.38 -14.15 -0.54
C GLU A 207 -1.88 -14.04 -0.88
N ASN A 208 -1.47 -14.61 -2.01
CA ASN A 208 -0.08 -14.55 -2.46
C ASN A 208 0.34 -13.11 -2.76
N PHE A 209 -0.55 -12.31 -3.35
CA PHE A 209 -0.28 -10.90 -3.59
C PHE A 209 -0.10 -10.13 -2.28
N VAL A 210 -1.01 -10.27 -1.32
CA VAL A 210 -0.94 -9.55 -0.03
C VAL A 210 0.29 -9.98 0.77
N ALA A 211 0.60 -11.28 0.77
CA ALA A 211 1.83 -11.81 1.39
C ALA A 211 3.10 -11.26 0.72
N SER A 212 3.10 -11.05 -0.60
CA SER A 212 4.24 -10.48 -1.33
C SER A 212 4.57 -9.03 -0.92
N GLN A 213 3.58 -8.30 -0.38
CA GLN A 213 3.75 -6.92 0.08
C GLN A 213 4.36 -6.82 1.49
N GLY A 214 4.46 -7.94 2.21
CA GLY A 214 5.07 -8.06 3.54
C GLY A 214 6.59 -7.96 3.54
N ASP A 215 7.14 -6.79 3.18
CA ASP A 215 8.58 -6.52 3.23
C ASP A 215 8.97 -5.79 4.52
N VAL A 216 9.72 -6.49 5.40
CA VAL A 216 10.21 -5.96 6.68
C VAL A 216 11.07 -4.70 6.48
N ASN A 217 11.82 -4.60 5.38
CA ASN A 217 12.63 -3.42 5.11
C ASN A 217 11.75 -2.19 4.82
N LYS A 218 10.64 -2.37 4.10
CA LYS A 218 9.70 -1.27 3.82
C LYS A 218 9.04 -0.76 5.09
N ILE A 219 8.73 -1.65 6.03
CA ILE A 219 8.20 -1.28 7.35
C ILE A 219 9.24 -0.46 8.13
N ALA A 220 10.51 -0.90 8.17
CA ALA A 220 11.57 -0.16 8.84
C ALA A 220 11.83 1.22 8.21
N ILE A 221 11.82 1.31 6.88
CA ILE A 221 12.00 2.59 6.17
C ILE A 221 10.79 3.51 6.43
N ALA A 222 9.57 2.98 6.39
CA ALA A 222 8.36 3.74 6.69
C ALA A 222 8.36 4.22 8.15
N GLY A 223 8.78 3.40 9.11
CA GLY A 223 8.89 3.77 10.51
C GLY A 223 9.88 4.92 10.74
N LYS A 224 11.07 4.85 10.11
CA LYS A 224 12.04 5.96 10.14
C LYS A 224 11.48 7.24 9.55
N ALA A 225 10.76 7.13 8.42
CA ALA A 225 10.12 8.27 7.77
C ALA A 225 9.03 8.90 8.65
N ILE A 226 8.19 8.09 9.31
CA ILE A 226 7.19 8.56 10.27
C ILE A 226 7.87 9.28 11.44
N GLY A 227 8.94 8.72 12.00
CA GLY A 227 9.66 9.36 13.09
C GLY A 227 10.31 10.69 12.71
N ALA A 228 10.85 10.79 11.49
CA ALA A 228 11.39 12.04 10.97
C ALA A 228 10.30 13.12 10.77
N LEU A 229 9.09 12.72 10.35
CA LEU A 229 7.99 13.65 10.10
C LEU A 229 7.25 14.06 11.39
N THR A 230 7.11 13.14 12.34
CA THR A 230 6.21 13.31 13.51
C THR A 230 6.95 13.48 14.83
N GLY A 231 8.25 13.16 14.88
CA GLY A 231 9.03 13.12 16.13
C GLY A 231 8.79 11.88 16.98
N VAL A 232 7.92 10.94 16.55
CA VAL A 232 7.60 9.72 17.31
C VAL A 232 8.46 8.55 16.82
N ALA A 233 9.18 7.92 17.75
CA ALA A 233 9.99 6.75 17.43
C ALA A 233 9.12 5.53 17.14
N VAL A 234 9.32 4.89 15.98
CA VAL A 234 8.64 3.62 15.66
C VAL A 234 9.54 2.45 16.07
N SER A 235 9.13 1.71 17.10
CA SER A 235 9.75 0.43 17.44
C SER A 235 9.30 -0.65 16.47
N VAL A 236 10.14 -0.97 15.48
CA VAL A 236 9.86 -2.08 14.57
C VAL A 236 10.31 -3.37 15.25
N SER A 237 9.35 -4.19 15.66
CA SER A 237 9.60 -5.46 16.33
C SER A 237 10.04 -6.47 15.27
N SER A 238 11.33 -6.47 14.95
CA SER A 238 11.91 -7.58 14.20
C SER A 238 11.86 -8.81 15.10
N THR A 239 10.89 -9.69 14.88
CA THR A 239 10.89 -11.07 15.37
C THR A 239 11.96 -11.89 14.64
N MET A 240 13.20 -11.39 14.62
CA MET A 240 14.34 -12.27 14.79
C MET A 240 14.30 -12.62 16.27
N ALA A 241 13.60 -13.71 16.60
CA ALA A 241 13.76 -14.36 17.88
C ALA A 241 15.23 -14.78 17.99
N LEU A 242 16.07 -13.89 18.52
CA LEU A 242 17.24 -14.32 19.27
C LEU A 242 16.68 -15.31 20.30
N PRO A 243 17.18 -16.55 20.35
CA PRO A 243 16.64 -17.54 21.26
C PRO A 243 16.68 -16.95 22.67
N ALA A 244 15.50 -16.83 23.27
CA ALA A 244 15.34 -16.38 24.63
C ALA A 244 15.89 -17.47 25.57
N THR A 245 17.21 -17.50 25.75
CA THR A 245 17.83 -18.15 26.90
C THR A 245 17.76 -17.15 28.04
N GLY A 246 16.72 -17.29 28.85
CA GLY A 246 16.61 -16.60 30.12
C GLY A 246 17.82 -16.87 31.02
N THR A 247 18.24 -15.81 31.70
CA THR A 247 18.96 -15.81 32.97
C THR A 247 20.37 -16.42 32.96
N THR A 248 21.35 -15.52 32.87
CA THR A 248 22.53 -15.31 33.74
C THR A 248 23.66 -14.77 32.87
N GLY A 249 24.35 -13.74 33.37
CA GLY A 249 25.31 -12.94 32.61
C GLY A 249 26.50 -13.74 32.09
N ALA A 250 26.35 -14.32 30.91
CA ALA A 250 27.45 -14.79 30.09
C ALA A 250 27.76 -13.71 29.04
N ALA A 251 28.90 -13.07 29.21
CA ALA A 251 29.45 -12.13 28.23
C ALA A 251 29.53 -12.80 26.84
N LEU A 252 29.16 -12.04 25.81
CA LEU A 252 29.49 -12.36 24.42
C LEU A 252 31.03 -12.55 24.32
N PRO A 253 31.53 -13.63 23.71
CA PRO A 253 32.97 -13.83 23.56
C PRO A 253 33.50 -12.76 22.60
N GLY A 254 34.22 -11.78 23.14
CA GLY A 254 34.82 -10.69 22.35
C GLY A 254 34.86 -9.32 23.01
N PHE A 255 34.17 -9.11 24.14
CA PHE A 255 34.29 -7.87 24.92
C PHE A 255 34.87 -8.17 26.30
N SER A 256 36.12 -7.74 26.52
CA SER A 256 36.76 -7.78 27.83
C SER A 256 36.00 -6.89 28.81
N ALA A 257 35.59 -7.45 29.95
CA ALA A 257 34.99 -6.72 31.05
C ALA A 257 36.04 -5.84 31.76
N PRO A 258 35.70 -4.61 32.19
CA PRO A 258 36.48 -3.94 33.22
C PRO A 258 36.06 -4.45 34.61
N ALA A 259 37.04 -4.46 35.51
CA ALA A 259 36.92 -4.89 36.89
C ALA A 259 35.91 -4.05 37.68
N SER A 260 35.29 -4.72 38.65
CA SER A 260 34.41 -4.19 39.68
C SER A 260 35.11 -3.13 40.54
N ASP A 261 34.50 -1.94 40.64
CA ASP A 261 34.64 -1.06 41.80
C ASP A 261 33.29 -0.36 42.06
N ASP A 262 32.87 -0.40 43.32
CA ASP A 262 31.63 0.17 43.86
C ASP A 262 31.53 1.69 43.62
N ILE A 263 30.45 2.16 42.99
CA ILE A 263 30.01 3.56 43.05
C ILE A 263 28.48 3.61 43.18
N PRO A 264 27.92 4.31 44.18
CA PRO A 264 26.49 4.26 44.48
C PRO A 264 25.64 5.07 43.49
N PHE A 265 24.43 4.55 43.27
CA PHE A 265 23.30 5.06 42.51
C PHE A 265 22.95 6.53 42.84
N SER A 266 22.96 7.40 41.83
CA SER A 266 22.37 8.75 41.89
C SER A 266 21.35 8.92 40.77
N SER A 267 20.11 9.22 41.16
CA SER A 267 18.94 9.41 40.32
C SER A 267 19.03 10.69 39.49
N SER A 268 19.03 10.58 38.16
CA SER A 268 18.98 11.71 37.23
C SER A 268 17.65 11.80 36.48
N THR A 269 16.55 11.97 37.21
CA THR A 269 15.23 12.31 36.67
C THR A 269 15.11 13.76 36.17
N ASN A 270 16.17 14.56 36.23
CA ASN A 270 16.12 15.99 35.88
C ASN A 270 16.52 16.32 34.43
N VAL A 271 17.21 15.43 33.71
CA VAL A 271 17.67 15.73 32.33
C VAL A 271 16.52 15.64 31.31
N ALA A 272 15.56 14.74 31.53
CA ALA A 272 14.40 14.57 30.64
C ALA A 272 13.36 15.71 30.76
N LYS A 273 13.31 16.39 31.91
CA LYS A 273 12.36 17.49 32.16
C LYS A 273 12.88 18.82 31.62
N GLU A 274 14.19 18.99 31.56
CA GLU A 274 14.85 20.20 31.04
C GLU A 274 14.86 20.24 29.50
N ALA A 275 15.00 19.07 28.85
CA ALA A 275 14.88 18.97 27.38
C ALA A 275 13.44 19.20 26.86
N ALA A 276 12.42 18.92 27.67
CA ALA A 276 11.01 19.12 27.30
C ALA A 276 10.57 20.60 27.41
N ALA A 277 11.19 21.37 28.31
CA ALA A 277 10.91 22.81 28.43
C ALA A 277 11.62 23.64 27.33
N ALA A 278 12.81 23.23 26.90
CA ALA A 278 13.56 23.89 25.83
C ALA A 278 12.92 23.72 24.43
N ALA A 279 12.09 22.68 24.23
CA ALA A 279 11.37 22.46 22.98
C ALA A 279 10.07 23.28 22.86
N SER A 280 9.55 23.83 23.96
CA SER A 280 8.32 24.65 23.96
C SER A 280 8.55 26.15 23.76
N GLU A 281 9.80 26.62 23.69
CA GLU A 281 10.16 28.04 23.50
C GLU A 281 10.78 28.37 22.13
N ALA A 282 10.87 27.39 21.21
CA ALA A 282 11.33 27.65 19.85
C ALA A 282 10.18 28.15 18.96
N GLU A 283 10.04 29.48 18.87
CA GLU A 283 9.22 30.13 17.85
C GLU A 283 9.77 29.82 16.44
N PHE A 284 8.89 29.28 15.59
CA PHE A 284 9.17 29.05 14.17
C PHE A 284 9.11 30.38 13.41
N THR A 285 10.26 30.93 13.04
CA THR A 285 10.38 32.01 12.07
C THR A 285 10.72 31.42 10.69
N GLY A 286 9.74 31.41 9.79
CA GLY A 286 9.88 30.78 8.48
C GLY A 286 8.73 31.07 7.53
N VAL A 287 8.34 32.34 7.41
CA VAL A 287 7.46 32.85 6.35
C VAL A 287 8.18 34.01 5.67
N ASP A 288 9.13 33.71 4.78
CA ASP A 288 9.67 34.68 3.82
C ASP A 288 10.17 33.95 2.58
N SER A 289 9.25 33.62 1.66
CA SER A 289 9.50 33.36 0.24
C SER A 289 8.23 33.27 -0.62
N ALA A 290 7.03 33.36 -0.05
CA ALA A 290 5.77 33.21 -0.80
C ALA A 290 5.09 34.53 -1.21
N LYS A 291 5.86 35.61 -1.44
CA LYS A 291 5.30 36.88 -1.97
C LYS A 291 6.19 37.52 -3.03
N ALA A 292 6.46 36.78 -4.11
CA ALA A 292 6.91 37.35 -5.37
C ALA A 292 6.69 36.36 -6.52
N SER A 293 5.44 36.14 -6.94
CA SER A 293 5.08 35.88 -8.35
C SER A 293 3.56 35.76 -8.49
N ALA A 294 2.88 36.91 -8.47
CA ALA A 294 1.48 37.04 -8.89
C ALA A 294 1.35 38.35 -9.68
N ALA A 295 1.85 38.32 -10.91
CA ALA A 295 1.65 39.23 -12.04
C ALA A 295 2.48 38.61 -13.18
N VAL A 296 2.00 38.23 -14.37
CA VAL A 296 1.14 38.93 -15.33
C VAL A 296 0.49 37.90 -16.28
N SER A 297 -0.66 38.30 -16.79
CA SER A 297 -1.59 37.73 -17.78
C SER A 297 -1.08 37.58 -19.23
N GLU A 298 -1.74 36.65 -19.95
CA GLU A 298 -2.12 36.63 -21.39
C GLU A 298 -1.09 36.51 -22.56
N ALA A 299 -1.10 35.31 -23.18
CA ALA A 299 -1.09 34.93 -24.63
C ALA A 299 0.12 35.28 -25.55
N PRO A 300 0.35 34.61 -26.74
CA PRO A 300 -0.39 33.56 -27.46
C PRO A 300 0.46 32.35 -27.98
N ILE A 301 -0.18 31.54 -28.84
CA ILE A 301 0.13 30.24 -29.46
C ILE A 301 1.35 30.23 -30.41
N ALA A 302 2.13 29.13 -30.47
CA ALA A 302 2.95 28.71 -31.63
C ALA A 302 3.26 27.18 -31.62
N GLU A 303 3.40 26.61 -32.83
CA GLU A 303 3.40 25.19 -33.28
C GLU A 303 4.60 24.29 -32.87
N PRO A 304 4.52 22.94 -33.08
CA PRO A 304 5.52 21.99 -32.61
C PRO A 304 6.68 21.83 -33.60
N ILE A 305 7.92 21.80 -33.09
CA ILE A 305 9.09 21.33 -33.82
C ILE A 305 9.40 19.93 -33.31
N GLY A 306 9.20 18.93 -34.17
CA GLY A 306 9.60 17.56 -33.94
C GLY A 306 11.01 17.32 -34.47
N ASP A 307 11.83 16.64 -33.67
CA ASP A 307 13.01 15.91 -34.12
C ASP A 307 12.85 14.46 -33.65
N SER A 308 12.28 13.64 -34.52
CA SER A 308 12.35 12.18 -34.43
C SER A 308 13.67 11.73 -35.02
N LEU A 309 14.47 11.01 -34.23
CA LEU A 309 15.68 10.34 -34.69
C LEU A 309 15.33 9.39 -35.85
N ASP A 310 15.94 9.63 -37.02
CA ASP A 310 15.71 8.87 -38.24
C ASP A 310 16.21 7.42 -38.10
N ALA A 311 15.38 6.47 -38.54
CA ALA A 311 15.64 5.03 -38.45
C ALA A 311 16.92 4.56 -39.18
N ASN A 312 17.49 5.39 -40.06
CA ASN A 312 18.74 5.11 -40.77
C ASN A 312 20.00 5.29 -39.89
N GLU A 313 19.93 6.06 -38.80
CA GLU A 313 21.06 6.26 -37.89
C GLU A 313 21.22 5.06 -36.93
N LEU A 314 20.10 4.42 -36.57
CA LEU A 314 20.04 3.25 -35.70
C LEU A 314 20.56 1.97 -36.39
N GLU A 315 20.28 1.78 -37.68
CA GLU A 315 20.84 0.68 -38.47
C GLU A 315 22.34 0.81 -38.70
N LYS A 316 22.86 2.04 -38.79
CA LYS A 316 24.29 2.29 -38.95
C LYS A 316 25.08 1.94 -37.68
N MET A 317 24.51 2.22 -36.49
CA MET A 317 25.12 1.84 -35.21
C MET A 317 25.08 0.33 -34.94
N MET A 318 24.07 -0.39 -35.43
CA MET A 318 24.00 -1.86 -35.26
C MET A 318 24.98 -2.62 -36.15
N LYS A 319 25.34 -2.06 -37.31
CA LYS A 319 26.29 -2.68 -38.24
C LYS A 319 27.77 -2.55 -37.80
N GLU A 320 28.06 -1.60 -36.91
CA GLU A 320 29.41 -1.36 -36.37
C GLU A 320 29.74 -2.28 -35.18
N LEU A 321 28.74 -2.96 -34.60
CA LEU A 321 28.88 -3.87 -33.45
C LEU A 321 29.02 -5.36 -33.82
N GLU A 322 28.70 -5.75 -35.06
CA GLU A 322 28.89 -7.13 -35.54
C GLU A 322 30.26 -7.35 -36.24
N GLY A 323 31.14 -6.35 -36.17
CA GLY A 323 32.47 -6.36 -36.81
C GLY A 323 33.66 -6.51 -35.86
N ILE A 324 33.49 -7.10 -34.67
CA ILE A 324 34.58 -7.51 -33.75
C ILE A 324 34.37 -8.96 -33.32
#